data_AF-A0A7Z9LQ09-F1
#
_entry.id   AF-A0A7Z9LQ09-F1
#
_cell.length_a   1.000
_cell.length_b   1.000
_cell.length_c   1.000
_cell.angle_alpha   90.00
_cell.angle_beta   90.00
_cell.angle_gamma   90.00
#
_symmetry.space_group_name_H-M   'P 1'
#
loop_
_entity.id
_entity.type
_entity.pdbx_description
1 polymer ?
#
loop_
_entity_poly.entity_id
_entity_poly.type
_entity_poly.pdbx_seq_one_letter_code
_entity_poly.pdbx_strand_id
1 'polypeptide(L)'
;MAEALEAAHRAGVVHRDLKPDNVKIDDSRLKVLDLGLAKDTPLQPAELHPDSPTIQQSPTPQVVSEAGMIIGTPMYMSPEQTRGKDLDVRTDIWAFGCCCYQALTGKSRFQRL
;
A
#
# COMPACT_ATOMS: atom_id res chain seq x y z
N MET A 1 -11.66 7.65 -3.02
CA MET A 1 -10.35 7.07 -2.60
C MET A 1 -10.46 6.51 -1.19
N ALA A 2 -10.82 7.31 -0.18
CA ALA A 2 -11.05 6.82 1.19
C ALA A 2 -12.04 5.64 1.23
N GLU A 3 -13.21 5.76 0.57
CA GLU A 3 -14.19 4.67 0.46
C GLU A 3 -13.62 3.40 -0.20
N ALA A 4 -12.75 3.55 -1.22
CA ALA A 4 -12.13 2.42 -1.90
C ALA A 4 -11.11 1.71 -0.99
N LEU A 5 -10.34 2.46 -0.20
CA LEU A 5 -9.43 1.91 0.80
C LEU A 5 -10.20 1.23 1.94
N GLU A 6 -11.28 1.86 2.44
CA GLU A 6 -12.12 1.27 3.48
C GLU A 6 -12.72 -0.06 2.99
N ALA A 7 -13.24 -0.11 1.76
CA ALA A 7 -13.76 -1.34 1.18
C ALA A 7 -12.69 -2.44 1.09
N ALA A 8 -11.46 -2.10 0.67
CA ALA A 8 -10.34 -3.04 0.64
C ALA A 8 -9.97 -3.52 2.05
N HIS A 9 -9.87 -2.62 3.03
CA HIS A 9 -9.53 -2.94 4.41
C HIS A 9 -10.57 -3.84 5.07
N ARG A 10 -11.87 -3.60 4.81
CA ARG A 10 -12.96 -4.47 5.28
C ARG A 10 -12.93 -5.86 4.65
N ALA A 11 -12.34 -5.98 3.45
CA ALA A 11 -12.08 -7.26 2.80
C ALA A 11 -10.75 -7.90 3.24
N GLY A 12 -10.04 -7.34 4.23
CA GLY A 12 -8.75 -7.84 4.73
C GLY A 12 -7.56 -7.56 3.81
N VAL A 13 -7.72 -6.67 2.82
CA VAL A 13 -6.68 -6.33 1.85
C VAL A 13 -6.02 -5.01 2.22
N VAL A 14 -4.70 -5.01 2.39
CA VAL A 14 -3.88 -3.79 2.51
C VAL A 14 -3.19 -3.54 1.17
N HIS A 15 -3.29 -2.33 0.63
CA HIS A 15 -2.77 -2.00 -0.70
C HIS A 15 -1.24 -1.99 -0.75
N ARG A 16 -0.57 -1.41 0.25
CA ARG A 16 0.90 -1.40 0.42
C ARG A 16 1.72 -0.64 -0.65
N ASP A 17 1.11 -0.20 -1.74
CA ASP A 17 1.76 0.58 -2.81
C ASP A 17 0.84 1.69 -3.35
N LEU A 18 0.07 2.33 -2.46
CA LEU A 18 -0.84 3.39 -2.86
C LEU A 18 -0.06 4.64 -3.29
N LYS A 19 -0.28 5.10 -4.52
CA LYS A 19 0.36 6.27 -5.13
C LYS A 19 -0.51 6.82 -6.27
N PRO A 20 -0.30 8.05 -6.74
CA PRO A 20 -1.10 8.63 -7.81
C PRO A 20 -1.15 7.80 -9.09
N ASP A 21 -0.07 7.11 -9.45
CA ASP A 21 -0.02 6.25 -10.65
C ASP A 21 -1.03 5.10 -10.58
N ASN A 22 -1.34 4.62 -9.36
CA ASN A 22 -2.27 3.54 -9.06
C ASN A 22 -3.70 4.07 -8.82
N VAL A 23 -3.96 5.35 -9.05
CA VAL A 23 -5.29 5.96 -8.96
C VAL A 23 -5.71 6.42 -10.36
N LYS A 24 -6.80 5.84 -10.88
CA LYS A 24 -7.41 6.27 -12.14
C LYS A 24 -8.76 6.92 -11.89
N ILE A 25 -9.10 7.85 -12.77
CA ILE A 25 -10.39 8.50 -12.81
C ILE A 25 -10.99 8.21 -14.18
N ASP A 26 -12.19 7.67 -14.19
CA ASP A 26 -12.92 7.24 -15.38
C ASP A 26 -14.40 7.57 -15.19
N ASP A 27 -15.02 8.28 -16.15
CA ASP A 27 -16.43 8.71 -16.10
C ASP A 27 -16.88 9.18 -14.70
N SER A 28 -16.13 10.10 -14.09
CA SER A 28 -16.32 10.64 -12.73
C SER A 28 -16.15 9.68 -11.55
N ARG A 29 -15.73 8.44 -11.79
CA ARG A 29 -15.43 7.44 -10.75
C ARG A 29 -13.93 7.28 -10.55
N LEU A 30 -13.53 7.22 -9.28
CA LEU A 30 -12.17 6.89 -8.89
C LEU A 30 -12.01 5.37 -8.75
N LYS A 31 -11.00 4.81 -9.41
CA LYS A 31 -10.60 3.40 -9.32
C LYS A 31 -9.19 3.34 -8.73
N VAL A 32 -9.04 2.53 -7.69
CA VAL A 32 -7.72 2.18 -7.13
C VAL A 32 -7.26 0.91 -7.81
N LEU A 33 -6.11 0.96 -8.46
CA LEU A 33 -5.52 -0.13 -9.22
C LEU A 33 -4.38 -0.79 -8.43
N ASP A 34 -3.94 -1.95 -8.92
CA ASP A 34 -2.74 -2.63 -8.41
C ASP A 34 -2.77 -2.84 -6.89
N LEU A 35 -3.88 -3.40 -6.40
CA LEU A 35 -4.12 -3.77 -5.01
C LEU A 35 -3.13 -4.85 -4.55
N GLY A 36 -1.88 -4.48 -4.33
CA GLY A 36 -0.88 -5.22 -3.55
C GLY A 36 -0.52 -6.62 -4.02
N LEU A 37 -0.91 -7.05 -5.23
CA LEU A 37 -0.59 -8.37 -5.81
C LEU A 37 0.91 -8.49 -6.18
N ALA A 38 1.81 -8.33 -5.21
CA ALA A 38 3.23 -8.68 -5.38
C ALA A 38 4.08 -8.68 -4.09
N LYS A 39 3.55 -8.48 -2.88
CA LYS A 39 4.42 -8.34 -1.69
C LYS A 39 3.85 -9.04 -0.47
N ASP A 40 4.24 -10.31 -0.32
CA ASP A 40 3.95 -11.15 0.85
C ASP A 40 4.54 -10.55 2.13
N THR A 41 3.70 -10.43 3.15
CA THR A 41 4.13 -10.31 4.55
C THR A 41 3.00 -10.88 5.38
N PRO A 42 3.24 -11.89 6.24
CA PRO A 42 2.20 -12.57 6.98
C PRO A 42 1.60 -11.60 8.00
N LEU A 43 0.33 -11.25 7.81
CA LEU A 43 -0.49 -10.71 8.89
C LEU A 43 -0.78 -11.88 9.85
N GLN A 44 -0.55 -11.67 11.14
CA GLN A 44 -0.83 -12.64 12.21
C GLN A 44 -2.30 -13.13 12.20
N PRO A 45 -2.58 -14.32 12.77
CA PRO A 45 -3.71 -15.15 12.37
C PRO A 45 -5.04 -14.52 12.77
N ALA A 46 -5.84 -14.16 11.76
CA ALA A 46 -7.26 -13.98 11.95
C ALA A 46 -7.87 -15.35 12.31
N GLU A 47 -8.71 -15.36 13.34
CA GLU A 47 -9.45 -16.52 13.81
C GLU A 47 -10.14 -17.22 12.62
N LEU A 48 -9.90 -18.53 12.51
CA LEU A 48 -10.30 -19.37 11.40
C LEU A 48 -11.83 -19.43 11.28
N HIS A 49 -12.40 -18.69 10.31
CA HIS A 49 -13.71 -19.01 9.76
C HIS A 49 -13.54 -20.16 8.75
N PRO A 50 -14.26 -21.29 8.91
CA PRO A 50 -14.00 -22.53 8.18
C PRO A 50 -14.29 -22.50 6.67
N ASP A 51 -14.81 -21.41 6.11
CA ASP A 51 -15.27 -21.34 4.71
C ASP A 51 -14.51 -20.34 3.82
N SER A 52 -13.38 -19.77 4.27
CA SER A 52 -12.56 -18.89 3.42
C SER A 52 -11.43 -19.65 2.72
N PRO A 53 -11.30 -19.58 1.37
CA PRO A 53 -10.22 -20.26 0.65
C PRO A 53 -8.88 -19.63 1.05
N THR A 54 -8.10 -20.35 1.86
CA THR A 54 -6.81 -19.89 2.35
C THR A 54 -5.74 -20.20 1.31
N ILE A 55 -5.29 -19.18 0.57
CA ILE A 55 -4.06 -19.25 -0.23
C ILE A 55 -2.88 -19.12 0.74
N GLN A 56 -2.22 -20.23 1.06
CA GLN A 56 -0.95 -20.25 1.80
C GLN A 56 0.18 -19.77 0.89
N GLN A 57 0.80 -18.63 1.18
CA GLN A 57 2.01 -18.17 0.48
C GLN A 57 3.07 -17.61 1.45
N SER A 58 4.30 -18.03 1.20
CA SER A 58 5.52 -17.88 2.01
C SER A 58 6.08 -16.44 2.00
N PRO A 59 6.89 -16.01 2.99
CA PRO A 59 7.46 -14.66 3.01
C PRO A 59 8.64 -14.54 2.02
N THR A 60 8.55 -13.56 1.11
CA THR A 60 9.64 -13.18 0.20
C THR A 60 10.35 -11.93 0.75
N PRO A 61 11.69 -11.89 0.87
CA PRO A 61 12.40 -10.74 1.40
C PRO A 61 12.25 -9.53 0.48
N GLN A 62 12.06 -8.34 1.07
CA GLN A 62 12.06 -7.09 0.31
C GLN A 62 13.41 -6.94 -0.39
N VAL A 63 13.38 -6.78 -1.72
CA VAL A 63 14.59 -6.56 -2.54
C VAL A 63 15.16 -5.18 -2.23
N VAL A 64 15.99 -5.12 -1.19
CA VAL A 64 17.02 -4.09 -1.07
C VAL A 64 18.06 -4.48 -2.12
N SER A 65 18.17 -3.71 -3.20
CA SER A 65 19.27 -3.93 -4.15
C SER A 65 20.61 -3.70 -3.42
N GLU A 66 21.67 -4.42 -3.79
CA GLU A 66 23.00 -4.40 -3.15
C GLU A 66 23.63 -2.99 -2.99
N ALA A 67 23.04 -1.96 -3.60
CA ALA A 67 23.46 -0.56 -3.50
C ALA A 67 22.62 0.31 -2.54
N GLY A 68 21.72 -0.25 -1.72
CA GLY A 68 20.88 0.54 -0.81
C GLY A 68 19.84 1.41 -1.53
N MET A 69 19.57 1.14 -2.81
CA MET A 69 18.51 1.80 -3.57
C MET A 69 17.18 1.10 -3.28
N ILE A 70 16.27 1.85 -2.63
CA ILE A 70 14.86 1.50 -2.51
C ILE A 70 14.27 1.49 -3.93
N ILE A 71 13.95 0.32 -4.46
CA ILE A 71 13.24 0.17 -5.73
C ILE A 71 11.75 0.44 -5.47
N GLY A 72 11.25 1.59 -5.94
CA GLY A 72 9.87 2.04 -5.76
C GLY A 72 9.78 3.57 -5.78
N THR A 73 8.60 4.13 -5.51
CA THR A 73 8.41 5.57 -5.31
C THR A 73 8.42 5.88 -3.81
N PRO A 74 9.58 6.07 -3.16
CA PRO A 74 9.69 6.19 -1.69
C PRO A 74 8.87 7.34 -1.12
N MET A 75 8.45 8.29 -1.96
CA MET A 75 7.66 9.46 -1.59
C MET A 75 6.31 9.16 -0.96
N TYR A 76 5.77 7.95 -1.13
CA TYR A 76 4.48 7.53 -0.53
C TYR A 76 4.64 6.40 0.49
N MET A 77 5.86 5.88 0.70
CA MET A 77 6.10 4.80 1.65
C MET A 77 5.93 5.30 3.09
N SER A 78 5.30 4.47 3.92
CA SER A 78 5.14 4.78 5.34
C SER A 78 6.43 4.58 6.15
N PRO A 79 6.53 5.18 7.35
CA PRO A 79 7.68 5.00 8.22
C PRO A 79 7.89 3.55 8.67
N GLU A 80 6.84 2.73 8.71
CA GLU A 80 6.93 1.29 8.96
C GLU A 80 7.44 0.52 7.72
N GLN A 81 7.01 0.88 6.50
CA GLN A 81 7.55 0.31 5.26
C GLN A 81 9.04 0.56 5.11
N THR A 82 9.48 1.82 5.29
CA THR A 82 10.88 2.20 5.15
C THR A 82 11.80 1.56 6.20
N ARG A 83 11.23 1.08 7.32
CA ARG A 83 11.95 0.38 8.38
C ARG A 83 11.81 -1.14 8.31
N GLY A 84 11.14 -1.67 7.29
CA GLY A 84 10.91 -3.11 7.15
C GLY A 84 10.09 -3.71 8.30
N LYS A 85 9.20 -2.93 8.92
CA LYS A 85 8.29 -3.40 9.97
C LYS A 85 7.04 -4.03 9.37
N ASP A 86 6.28 -4.74 10.20
CA ASP A 86 4.98 -5.27 9.82
C ASP A 86 4.05 -4.15 9.34
N LEU A 87 3.31 -4.45 8.27
CA LEU A 87 2.44 -3.52 7.57
C LEU A 87 0.98 -3.85 7.86
N ASP A 88 0.19 -2.84 8.19
CA ASP A 88 -1.25 -2.95 8.34
C ASP A 88 -1.96 -1.80 7.61
N VAL A 89 -3.27 -1.67 7.82
CA VAL A 89 -4.12 -0.64 7.19
C VAL A 89 -3.59 0.80 7.36
N ARG A 90 -2.79 1.07 8.40
CA ARG A 90 -2.20 2.39 8.66
C ARG A 90 -1.18 2.79 7.59
N THR A 91 -0.57 1.81 6.93
CA THR A 91 0.33 2.04 5.79
C THR A 91 -0.41 2.72 4.63
N ASP A 92 -1.63 2.29 4.32
CA ASP A 92 -2.42 2.90 3.26
C ASP A 92 -2.93 4.29 3.64
N ILE A 93 -3.23 4.51 4.93
CA ILE A 93 -3.63 5.83 5.46
C ILE A 93 -2.50 6.85 5.29
N TRP A 94 -1.26 6.45 5.58
CA TRP A 94 -0.08 7.30 5.34
C TRP A 94 0.04 7.70 3.87
N ALA A 95 -0.02 6.71 2.98
CA ALA A 95 0.09 6.93 1.54
C ALA A 95 -1.07 7.79 0.99
N PHE A 96 -2.29 7.60 1.51
CA PHE A 96 -3.44 8.45 1.22
C PHE A 96 -3.19 9.91 1.60
N GLY A 97 -2.63 10.15 2.80
CA GLY A 97 -2.23 11.49 3.23
C GLY A 97 -1.20 12.13 2.28
N CYS A 98 -0.22 11.36 1.82
CA CYS A 98 0.78 11.83 0.85
C CYS A 98 0.13 12.18 -0.51
N CYS A 99 -0.80 11.37 -0.99
CA CYS A 99 -1.54 11.64 -2.23
C CYS A 99 -2.39 12.91 -2.10
N CYS A 100 -3.12 13.08 -0.99
CA CYS A 100 -3.91 14.28 -0.71
C CYS A 100 -3.04 15.52 -0.66
N TYR A 101 -1.89 15.46 0.02
CA TYR A 101 -0.93 16.57 0.06
C TYR A 101 -0.51 16.99 -1.35
N GLN A 102 -0.15 16.03 -2.21
CA GLN A 102 0.26 16.35 -3.57
C GLN A 102 -0.89 16.88 -4.42
N ALA A 103 -2.09 16.31 -4.30
CA ALA A 103 -3.26 16.79 -5.02
C ALA A 103 -3.59 18.25 -4.66
N LEU A 104 -3.41 18.62 -3.39
CA LEU A 104 -3.70 19.97 -2.90
C LEU A 104 -2.58 20.99 -3.19
N THR A 105 -1.32 20.55 -3.22
CA THR A 105 -0.16 21.46 -3.31
C THR A 105 0.56 21.43 -4.67
N GLY A 106 0.25 20.44 -5.51
CA GLY A 106 1.01 20.15 -6.73
C GLY A 106 2.42 19.59 -6.49
N LYS A 107 2.82 19.36 -5.23
CA LYS A 107 4.18 18.94 -4.85
C LYS A 107 4.14 17.65 -4.03
N SER A 108 5.10 16.76 -4.26
CA SER A 108 5.27 15.62 -3.35
C SER A 108 5.78 16.10 -1.99
N ARG A 109 5.22 15.55 -0.89
CA ARG A 109 5.62 15.91 0.47
C ARG A 109 7.08 15.56 0.77
N PHE A 110 7.57 14.46 0.18
CA PHE A 110 8.88 13.88 0.47
C PHE A 110 9.77 13.79 -0.77
N GLN A 111 9.66 14.75 -1.70
CA GLN A 111 10.58 14.79 -2.84
C GLN A 111 12.02 14.96 -2.35
N ARG A 112 12.96 14.25 -2.99
CA ARG A 112 14.39 14.48 -2.79
C ARG A 112 14.73 15.85 -3.38
N LEU A 113 15.43 16.69 -2.62
CA LEU A 113 16.04 17.92 -3.13
C LEU A 113 17.16 17.58 -4.12
#